data_AF-A0A1G0KSS4-F1
#
_entry.id   AF-A0A1G0KSS4-F1
#
_cell.length_a   1.000
_cell.length_b   1.000
_cell.length_c   1.000
_cell.angle_alpha   90.00
_cell.angle_beta   90.00
_cell.angle_gamma   90.00
#
_symmetry.space_group_name_H-M   'P 1'
#
loop_
_entity.id
_entity.type
_entity.pdbx_description
1 polymer ?
#
loop_
_entity_poly.entity_id
_entity_poly.type
_entity_poly.pdbx_seq_one_letter_code
_entity_poly.pdbx_strand_id
1 'polypeptide(L)'
;MNTGRLILTPDNPHTLFDASGVEDLLRDLGMIANPLPEVAGHAFAAGDNLMRLISFAGCSPFLRFEPEGAGDEDFCHVRITSSTGATPAFYAGSNTKPPCCPYCRRALSDWRPAAEDWLQRGTLWECSSCGKSIAAPELNWRRHAGFARSLVEIFSVFPGEATPIPSLLEKLGRQAGGGAWRFFYWMP
;
A
#
# COMPACT_ATOMS: atom_id res chain seq x y z
N MET A 1 14.14 9.26 9.81
CA MET A 1 13.99 9.33 8.34
C MET A 1 12.60 8.85 7.99
N ASN A 2 11.92 9.54 7.09
CA ASN A 2 10.53 9.26 6.73
C ASN A 2 10.51 8.78 5.28
N THR A 3 10.80 7.48 5.09
CA THR A 3 10.85 6.88 3.77
C THR A 3 9.42 6.72 3.27
N GLY A 4 9.04 7.57 2.32
CA GLY A 4 7.74 7.46 1.65
C GLY A 4 7.60 6.08 1.03
N ARG A 5 6.38 5.53 1.11
CA ARG A 5 6.10 4.19 0.60
C ARG A 5 4.96 4.23 -0.38
N LEU A 6 5.13 3.52 -1.49
CA LEU A 6 4.02 3.05 -2.31
C LEU A 6 3.61 1.68 -1.79
N ILE A 7 2.36 1.57 -1.34
CA ILE A 7 1.80 0.34 -0.82
C ILE A 7 0.88 -0.28 -1.86
N LEU A 8 1.10 -1.55 -2.20
CA LEU A 8 0.18 -2.39 -2.96
C LEU A 8 -0.50 -3.37 -2.00
N THR A 9 -1.82 -3.53 -2.13
CA THR A 9 -2.60 -4.39 -1.23
C THR A 9 -3.89 -4.86 -1.91
N PRO A 10 -4.46 -6.01 -1.50
CA PRO A 10 -5.82 -6.37 -1.88
C PRO A 10 -6.83 -5.25 -1.58
N ASP A 11 -7.85 -5.11 -2.42
CA ASP A 11 -8.91 -4.11 -2.23
C ASP A 11 -9.75 -4.41 -0.99
N ASN A 12 -10.04 -5.70 -0.74
CA ASN A 12 -10.61 -6.16 0.53
C ASN A 12 -9.53 -6.11 1.63
N PRO A 13 -9.66 -5.24 2.64
CA PRO A 13 -8.64 -5.05 3.67
C PRO A 13 -8.44 -6.28 4.56
N HIS A 14 -9.39 -7.21 4.61
CA HIS A 14 -9.30 -8.42 5.43
C HIS A 14 -8.54 -9.58 4.76
N THR A 15 -8.26 -9.46 3.46
CA THR A 15 -7.56 -10.51 2.71
C THR A 15 -6.12 -10.67 3.21
N LEU A 16 -5.77 -11.91 3.57
CA LEU A 16 -4.39 -12.35 3.68
C LEU A 16 -4.01 -13.02 2.37
N PHE A 17 -2.88 -12.62 1.80
CA PHE A 17 -2.28 -13.37 0.71
C PHE A 17 -1.21 -14.34 1.26
N ASP A 18 -0.95 -15.41 0.53
CA ASP A 18 0.22 -16.24 0.75
C ASP A 18 1.48 -15.44 0.41
N ALA A 19 2.29 -15.14 1.42
CA ALA A 19 3.49 -14.32 1.27
C ALA A 19 4.51 -15.00 0.35
N SER A 20 4.63 -16.33 0.41
CA SER A 20 5.58 -17.09 -0.41
C SER A 20 5.15 -17.04 -1.89
N GLY A 21 3.87 -17.31 -2.16
CA GLY A 21 3.34 -17.21 -3.51
C GLY A 21 3.40 -15.80 -4.10
N VAL A 22 3.24 -14.75 -3.29
CA VAL A 22 3.44 -13.36 -3.75
C VAL A 22 4.93 -13.08 -4.00
N GLU A 23 5.82 -13.56 -3.14
CA GLU A 23 7.26 -13.45 -3.34
C GLU A 23 7.70 -14.11 -4.66
N ASP A 24 7.30 -15.36 -4.90
CA ASP A 24 7.62 -16.10 -6.13
C ASP A 24 7.15 -15.33 -7.36
N LEU A 25 5.92 -14.81 -7.34
CA LEU A 25 5.40 -13.98 -8.42
C LEU A 25 6.24 -12.72 -8.63
N LEU A 26 6.58 -11.99 -7.56
CA LEU A 26 7.35 -10.76 -7.66
C LEU A 26 8.77 -11.04 -8.17
N ARG A 27 9.36 -12.18 -7.80
CA ARG A 27 10.66 -12.64 -8.27
C ARG A 27 10.61 -13.00 -9.75
N ASP A 28 9.60 -13.75 -10.19
CA ASP A 28 9.38 -14.13 -11.59
C ASP A 28 9.17 -12.92 -12.50
N LEU A 29 8.52 -11.87 -11.99
CA LEU A 29 8.36 -10.61 -12.71
C LEU A 29 9.64 -9.77 -12.75
N GLY A 30 10.66 -10.13 -11.98
CA GLY A 30 11.88 -9.34 -11.79
C GLY A 30 11.64 -8.05 -11.01
N MET A 31 10.60 -7.99 -10.17
CA MET A 31 10.32 -6.85 -9.29
C MET A 31 11.23 -6.85 -8.06
N ILE A 32 11.58 -8.04 -7.57
CA ILE A 32 12.47 -8.24 -6.42
C ILE A 32 13.67 -9.11 -6.81
N ALA A 33 14.79 -8.88 -6.14
CA ALA A 33 16.04 -9.62 -6.30
C ALA A 33 16.42 -10.33 -4.98
N ASN A 34 17.68 -10.22 -4.56
CA ASN A 34 18.19 -10.91 -3.38
C ASN A 34 17.48 -10.43 -2.10
N PRO A 35 17.25 -11.32 -1.11
CA PRO A 35 16.78 -10.92 0.21
C PRO A 35 17.81 -9.99 0.88
N LEU A 36 17.32 -9.07 1.70
CA LEU A 36 18.12 -8.10 2.45
C LEU A 36 18.04 -8.40 3.95
N PRO A 37 18.85 -9.33 4.48
CA PRO A 37 18.76 -9.77 5.88
C PRO A 37 19.10 -8.65 6.89
N GLU A 38 19.83 -7.63 6.47
CA GLU A 38 20.15 -6.44 7.27
C GLU A 38 19.01 -5.42 7.37
N VAL A 39 17.96 -5.53 6.53
CA VAL A 39 16.77 -4.67 6.58
C VAL A 39 15.66 -5.35 7.36
N ALA A 40 14.95 -4.61 8.21
CA ALA A 40 13.93 -5.18 9.06
C ALA A 40 12.72 -5.75 8.29
N GLY A 41 12.35 -6.99 8.63
CA GLY A 41 11.20 -7.69 8.06
C GLY A 41 11.55 -8.52 6.83
N HIS A 42 10.54 -8.91 6.05
CA HIS A 42 10.73 -9.73 4.86
C HIS A 42 11.03 -8.84 3.64
N ALA A 43 12.29 -8.38 3.57
CA ALA A 43 12.75 -7.35 2.64
C ALA A 43 13.66 -7.91 1.53
N PHE A 44 13.61 -7.26 0.37
CA PHE A 44 14.32 -7.66 -0.86
C PHE A 44 14.84 -6.44 -1.61
N ALA A 45 15.99 -6.59 -2.24
CA ALA A 45 16.50 -5.60 -3.17
C ALA A 45 15.54 -5.44 -4.35
N ALA A 46 15.48 -4.23 -4.93
CA ALA A 46 14.73 -4.00 -6.15
C ALA A 46 15.31 -4.85 -7.30
N GLY A 47 14.44 -5.51 -8.06
CA GLY A 47 14.83 -6.26 -9.26
C GLY A 47 14.90 -5.38 -10.51
N ASP A 48 15.56 -5.90 -11.55
CA ASP A 48 15.83 -5.20 -12.81
C ASP A 48 14.58 -4.69 -13.54
N ASN A 49 13.41 -5.30 -13.29
CA ASN A 49 12.14 -4.91 -13.91
C ASN A 49 11.28 -4.02 -13.00
N LEU A 50 11.70 -3.65 -11.79
CA LEU A 50 10.89 -2.83 -10.88
C LEU A 50 10.44 -1.52 -11.55
N MET A 51 11.35 -0.82 -12.24
CA MET A 51 11.04 0.43 -12.95
C MET A 51 10.14 0.23 -14.19
N ARG A 52 9.98 -0.99 -14.68
CA ARG A 52 9.02 -1.32 -15.75
C ARG A 52 7.63 -1.63 -15.19
N LEU A 53 7.58 -2.13 -13.96
CA LEU A 53 6.35 -2.51 -13.27
C LEU A 53 5.74 -1.35 -12.48
N ILE A 54 6.56 -0.35 -12.15
CA ILE A 54 6.16 0.89 -11.52
C ILE A 54 6.50 2.05 -12.46
N SER A 55 5.47 2.75 -12.94
CA SER A 55 5.63 3.94 -13.77
C SER A 55 5.97 5.14 -12.91
N PHE A 56 7.17 5.68 -13.06
CA PHE A 56 7.58 6.91 -12.39
C PHE A 56 7.22 8.15 -13.22
N ALA A 57 6.74 9.20 -12.56
CA ALA A 57 6.47 10.49 -13.17
C ALA A 57 7.76 11.34 -13.18
N GLY A 58 8.12 11.87 -14.35
CA GLY A 58 9.34 12.67 -14.54
C GLY A 58 10.42 11.93 -15.34
N CYS A 59 11.44 12.66 -15.79
CA CYS A 59 12.44 12.11 -16.72
C CYS A 59 13.54 11.25 -16.06
N SER A 60 13.71 11.31 -14.73
CA SER A 60 14.66 10.49 -13.97
C SER A 60 14.52 10.79 -12.46
N PRO A 61 13.64 10.10 -11.70
CA PRO A 61 13.66 10.19 -10.25
C PRO A 61 15.01 9.65 -9.73
N PHE A 62 15.63 10.34 -8.77
CA PHE A 62 16.83 9.83 -8.13
C PHE A 62 16.43 8.70 -7.17
N LEU A 63 16.48 7.46 -7.66
CA LEU A 63 16.30 6.25 -6.86
C LEU A 63 17.66 5.66 -6.55
N ARG A 64 17.93 5.48 -5.27
CA ARG A 64 19.07 4.73 -4.78
C ARG A 64 18.63 3.29 -4.54
N PHE A 65 19.34 2.31 -5.09
CA PHE A 65 18.97 0.89 -4.99
C PHE A 65 19.84 0.08 -4.03
N GLU A 66 20.91 0.69 -3.51
CA GLU A 66 21.84 0.07 -2.57
C GLU A 66 21.90 0.89 -1.28
N PRO A 67 22.02 0.23 -0.11
CA PRO A 67 22.28 0.94 1.14
C PRO A 67 23.69 1.55 1.15
N GLU A 68 23.87 2.72 1.77
CA GLU A 68 25.19 3.35 1.96
C GLU A 68 25.98 2.74 3.13
N GLY A 69 25.32 2.00 4.01
CA GLY A 69 25.95 1.38 5.16
C GLY A 69 25.00 0.57 6.02
N ALA A 70 25.55 -0.04 7.07
CA ALA A 70 24.76 -0.84 8.00
C ALA A 70 23.65 -0.01 8.66
N GLY A 71 22.40 -0.48 8.58
CA GLY A 71 21.23 0.19 9.16
C GLY A 71 20.62 1.30 8.31
N ASP A 72 21.11 1.49 7.09
CA ASP A 72 20.46 2.37 6.11
C ASP A 72 19.22 1.69 5.52
N GLU A 73 18.04 2.28 5.74
CA GLU A 73 16.77 1.84 5.15
C GLU A 73 16.24 2.85 4.12
N ASP A 74 16.97 3.91 3.81
CA ASP A 74 16.53 5.01 2.94
C ASP A 74 16.88 4.78 1.46
N PHE A 75 16.60 3.59 0.97
CA PHE A 75 16.84 3.22 -0.41
C PHE A 75 15.65 2.44 -0.95
N CYS A 76 15.54 2.37 -2.27
CA CYS A 76 14.46 1.67 -2.95
C CYS A 76 14.64 0.16 -2.81
N HIS A 77 13.81 -0.42 -1.96
CA HIS A 77 13.69 -1.85 -1.74
C HIS A 77 12.21 -2.22 -1.61
N VAL A 78 11.92 -3.52 -1.62
CA VAL A 78 10.56 -4.05 -1.51
C VAL A 78 10.45 -4.85 -0.23
N ARG A 79 9.35 -4.66 0.52
CA ARG A 79 9.01 -5.47 1.68
C ARG A 79 7.66 -6.14 1.50
N ILE A 80 7.57 -7.41 1.87
CA ILE A 80 6.32 -8.17 1.88
C ILE A 80 5.90 -8.35 3.32
N THR A 81 4.77 -7.76 3.70
CA THR A 81 4.27 -7.81 5.07
C THR A 81 2.92 -8.50 5.09
N SER A 82 2.73 -9.50 5.96
CA SER A 82 1.42 -10.07 6.26
C SER A 82 1.22 -10.08 7.78
N SER A 83 0.23 -9.31 8.24
CA SER A 83 -0.14 -9.24 9.65
C SER A 83 -0.79 -10.54 10.09
N THR A 84 -0.34 -11.07 11.23
CA THR A 84 -0.92 -12.26 11.87
C THR A 84 -2.21 -11.94 12.65
N GLY A 85 -2.51 -10.66 12.90
CA GLY A 85 -3.71 -10.22 13.60
C GLY A 85 -4.99 -10.44 12.80
N ALA A 86 -6.12 -10.65 13.49
CA ALA A 86 -7.43 -10.90 12.87
C ALA A 86 -8.04 -9.67 12.17
N THR A 87 -7.58 -8.47 12.51
CA THR A 87 -8.09 -7.20 11.96
C THR A 87 -7.05 -6.51 11.07
N PRO A 88 -7.49 -5.78 10.04
CA PRO A 88 -6.60 -4.91 9.27
C PRO A 88 -6.03 -3.79 10.14
N ALA A 89 -4.86 -3.30 9.74
CA ALA A 89 -4.33 -2.05 10.26
C ALA A 89 -4.78 -0.89 9.36
N PHE A 90 -4.84 0.31 9.95
CA PHE A 90 -5.07 1.54 9.22
C PHE A 90 -3.73 2.26 8.98
N TYR A 91 -3.41 2.46 7.71
CA TYR A 91 -2.19 3.11 7.26
C TYR A 91 -2.52 4.55 6.88
N ALA A 92 -2.36 5.45 7.85
CA ALA A 92 -2.45 6.89 7.68
C ALA A 92 -1.13 7.54 8.13
N GLY A 93 -0.68 8.50 7.35
CA GLY A 93 0.54 9.26 7.59
C GLY A 93 0.35 10.77 7.48
N SER A 94 1.46 11.50 7.46
CA SER A 94 1.52 12.95 7.24
C SER A 94 0.92 13.41 5.90
N ASN A 95 0.85 12.51 4.90
CA ASN A 95 0.22 12.74 3.60
C ASN A 95 -1.29 12.50 3.57
N THR A 96 -1.91 12.05 4.67
CA THR A 96 -3.33 11.69 4.70
C THR A 96 -4.20 12.93 4.53
N LYS A 97 -5.15 12.86 3.59
CA LYS A 97 -6.17 13.90 3.37
C LYS A 97 -7.55 13.37 3.75
N PRO A 98 -8.51 14.26 4.09
CA PRO A 98 -9.89 13.87 4.31
C PRO A 98 -10.44 13.02 3.16
N PRO A 99 -10.91 11.79 3.42
CA PRO A 99 -11.53 10.96 2.41
C PRO A 99 -12.90 11.51 2.03
N CYS A 100 -13.50 10.95 1.00
CA CYS A 100 -14.83 11.37 0.52
C CYS A 100 -15.80 10.21 0.45
N CYS A 101 -17.08 10.53 0.61
CA CYS A 101 -18.17 9.63 0.25
C CYS A 101 -17.99 9.17 -1.21
N PRO A 102 -17.99 7.86 -1.51
CA PRO A 102 -17.86 7.36 -2.87
C PRO A 102 -19.07 7.72 -3.74
N TYR A 103 -20.24 7.96 -3.12
CA TYR A 103 -21.50 8.24 -3.83
C TYR A 103 -21.70 9.72 -4.17
N CYS A 104 -21.57 10.63 -3.18
CA CYS A 104 -21.84 12.06 -3.38
C CYS A 104 -20.59 12.95 -3.33
N ARG A 105 -19.41 12.35 -3.12
CA ARG A 105 -18.11 13.06 -3.06
C ARG A 105 -17.96 14.05 -1.90
N ARG A 106 -18.92 14.14 -0.99
CA ARG A 106 -18.81 14.93 0.25
C ARG A 106 -17.61 14.46 1.05
N ALA A 107 -16.74 15.40 1.44
CA ALA A 107 -15.60 15.12 2.28
C ALA A 107 -16.03 14.76 3.72
N LEU A 108 -15.30 13.84 4.35
CA LEU A 108 -15.42 13.51 5.76
C LEU A 108 -14.26 14.16 6.52
N SER A 109 -14.53 15.27 7.20
CA SER A 109 -13.51 16.00 7.97
C SER A 109 -13.02 15.21 9.18
N ASP A 110 -13.95 14.56 9.91
CA ASP A 110 -13.66 13.79 11.12
C ASP A 110 -13.38 12.31 10.80
N TRP A 111 -12.46 12.08 9.87
CA TRP A 111 -12.19 10.75 9.32
C TRP A 111 -11.41 9.83 10.27
N ARG A 112 -10.61 10.37 11.19
CA ARG A 112 -9.84 9.56 12.15
C ARG A 112 -10.75 8.76 13.09
N PRO A 113 -11.72 9.39 13.79
CA PRO A 113 -12.69 8.64 14.59
C PRO A 113 -13.45 7.59 13.78
N ALA A 114 -13.90 7.93 12.56
CA ALA A 114 -14.61 6.96 11.72
C ALA A 114 -13.76 5.74 11.34
N ALA A 115 -12.46 5.93 11.08
CA ALA A 115 -11.53 4.84 10.81
C ALA A 115 -11.30 3.96 12.06
N GLU A 116 -11.09 4.59 13.22
CA GLU A 116 -10.87 3.90 14.50
C GLU A 116 -12.10 3.12 14.95
N ASP A 117 -13.29 3.71 14.83
CA ASP A 117 -14.57 3.08 15.16
C ASP A 117 -14.83 1.86 14.27
N TRP A 118 -14.51 1.94 12.98
CA TRP A 118 -14.60 0.80 12.09
C TRP A 118 -13.61 -0.31 12.47
N LEU A 119 -12.36 0.03 12.79
CA LEU A 119 -11.37 -0.96 13.23
C LEU A 119 -11.78 -1.71 14.50
N GLN A 120 -12.38 -1.00 15.45
CA GLN A 120 -12.76 -1.57 16.75
C GLN A 120 -14.09 -2.31 16.71
N ARG A 121 -15.07 -1.80 15.97
CA ARG A 121 -16.48 -2.22 16.08
C ARG A 121 -17.14 -2.53 14.73
N GLY A 122 -16.45 -2.33 13.61
CA GLY A 122 -17.03 -2.45 12.27
C GLY A 122 -18.09 -1.39 11.98
N THR A 123 -18.12 -0.28 12.74
CA THR A 123 -19.15 0.76 12.60
C THR A 123 -19.10 1.40 11.22
N LEU A 124 -20.27 1.53 10.59
CA LEU A 124 -20.44 2.23 9.32
C LEU A 124 -20.58 3.74 9.56
N TRP A 125 -19.90 4.53 8.75
CA TRP A 125 -20.09 5.98 8.72
C TRP A 125 -21.30 6.34 7.87
N GLU A 126 -22.20 7.17 8.39
CA GLU A 126 -23.33 7.70 7.64
C GLU A 126 -23.00 9.06 7.02
N CYS A 127 -23.13 9.17 5.70
CA CYS A 127 -22.89 10.43 5.01
C CYS A 127 -24.04 11.42 5.23
N SER A 128 -23.78 12.50 5.98
CA SER A 128 -24.77 13.57 6.25
C SER A 128 -25.35 14.27 5.01
N SER A 129 -24.72 14.12 3.84
CA SER A 129 -25.19 14.74 2.60
C SER A 129 -26.08 13.83 1.76
N CYS A 130 -25.93 12.50 1.82
CA CYS A 130 -26.68 11.58 0.96
C CYS A 130 -27.30 10.39 1.71
N GLY A 131 -27.11 10.29 3.02
CA GLY A 131 -27.67 9.26 3.89
C GLY A 131 -27.06 7.86 3.71
N LYS A 132 -26.03 7.68 2.88
CA LYS A 132 -25.41 6.36 2.68
C LYS A 132 -24.52 5.97 3.85
N SER A 133 -24.73 4.77 4.37
CA SER A 133 -23.83 4.10 5.33
C SER A 133 -22.69 3.41 4.58
N ILE A 134 -21.45 3.69 4.97
CA ILE A 134 -20.22 3.28 4.26
C ILE A 134 -19.20 2.78 5.28
N ALA A 135 -18.54 1.66 4.98
CA ALA A 135 -17.43 1.20 5.82
C ALA A 135 -16.20 2.11 5.62
N ALA A 136 -15.42 2.37 6.66
CA ALA A 136 -14.27 3.27 6.54
C ALA A 136 -13.29 2.91 5.39
N PRO A 137 -12.98 1.62 5.10
CA PRO A 137 -12.13 1.24 3.98
C PRO A 137 -12.71 1.51 2.58
N GLU A 138 -14.03 1.65 2.47
CA GLU A 138 -14.76 1.91 1.22
C GLU A 138 -14.87 3.41 0.91
N LEU A 139 -14.53 4.28 1.88
CA LEU A 139 -14.41 5.70 1.62
C LEU A 139 -13.35 5.93 0.54
N ASN A 140 -13.55 6.98 -0.26
CA ASN A 140 -12.55 7.35 -1.24
C ASN A 140 -11.38 8.09 -0.56
N TRP A 141 -10.34 7.35 -0.19
CA TRP A 141 -9.09 7.84 0.39
C TRP A 141 -8.14 8.49 -0.63
N ARG A 142 -8.48 8.49 -1.92
CA ARG A 142 -7.71 9.14 -2.99
C ARG A 142 -6.21 8.76 -2.98
N ARG A 143 -5.90 7.52 -2.59
CA ARG A 143 -4.54 6.99 -2.47
C ARG A 143 -3.67 7.66 -1.39
N HIS A 144 -4.26 8.38 -0.43
CA HIS A 144 -3.55 9.06 0.66
C HIS A 144 -3.52 8.28 1.98
N ALA A 145 -4.26 7.18 2.06
CA ALA A 145 -4.28 6.23 3.16
C ALA A 145 -4.97 4.95 2.71
N GLY A 146 -4.93 3.91 3.54
CA GLY A 146 -5.63 2.66 3.27
C GLY A 146 -5.71 1.74 4.48
N PHE A 147 -6.47 0.67 4.30
CA PHE A 147 -6.60 -0.41 5.28
C PHE A 147 -6.11 -1.70 4.66
N ALA A 148 -5.35 -2.48 5.42
CA ALA A 148 -4.76 -3.72 4.92
C ALA A 148 -4.30 -4.64 6.05
N ARG A 149 -4.31 -5.94 5.77
CA ARG A 149 -3.59 -6.96 6.57
C ARG A 149 -2.29 -7.39 5.90
N SER A 150 -2.27 -7.41 4.56
CA SER A 150 -1.10 -7.80 3.79
C SER A 150 -0.72 -6.69 2.79
N LEU A 151 0.58 -6.48 2.65
CA LEU A 151 1.19 -5.37 1.93
C LEU A 151 2.37 -5.85 1.09
N VAL A 152 2.49 -5.27 -0.10
CA VAL A 152 3.79 -5.13 -0.76
C VAL A 152 4.15 -3.65 -0.67
N GLU A 153 5.20 -3.35 0.08
CA GLU A 153 5.69 -1.99 0.33
C GLU A 153 6.89 -1.72 -0.57
N ILE A 154 6.84 -0.66 -1.37
CA ILE A 154 7.98 -0.16 -2.15
C ILE A 154 8.47 1.11 -1.47
N PHE A 155 9.72 1.08 -1.01
CA PHE A 155 10.34 2.15 -0.25
C PHE A 155 10.94 3.25 -1.13
N SER A 156 11.12 4.43 -0.52
CA SER A 156 11.64 5.65 -1.15
C SER A 156 10.82 6.10 -2.36
N VAL A 157 9.49 6.02 -2.24
CA VAL A 157 8.53 6.50 -3.24
C VAL A 157 7.59 7.52 -2.61
N PHE A 158 7.60 8.77 -3.10
CA PHE A 158 6.73 9.82 -2.57
C PHE A 158 5.38 9.91 -3.29
N PRO A 159 4.35 10.52 -2.66
CA PRO A 159 3.02 10.62 -3.24
C PRO A 159 3.00 11.26 -4.63
N GLY A 160 2.47 10.50 -5.60
CA GLY A 160 2.32 10.95 -6.99
C GLY A 160 3.57 10.74 -7.87
N GLU A 161 4.70 10.33 -7.30
CA GLU A 161 5.92 10.08 -8.07
C GLU A 161 5.89 8.77 -8.84
N ALA A 162 5.18 7.76 -8.33
CA ALA A 162 5.18 6.44 -8.96
C ALA A 162 3.81 5.78 -8.89
N THR A 163 3.42 5.06 -9.95
CA THR A 163 2.14 4.35 -10.05
C THR A 163 2.40 2.93 -10.56
N PRO A 164 1.88 1.87 -9.89
CA PRO A 164 2.00 0.52 -10.41
C PRO A 164 1.25 0.40 -11.75
N ILE A 165 1.83 -0.34 -12.70
CA ILE A 165 1.13 -0.61 -13.95
C ILE A 165 -0.07 -1.54 -13.71
N PRO A 166 -1.18 -1.40 -14.46
CA PRO A 166 -2.38 -2.21 -14.25
C PRO A 166 -2.12 -3.72 -14.26
N SER A 167 -1.26 -4.20 -15.18
CA SER A 167 -0.94 -5.62 -15.29
C SER A 167 -0.23 -6.21 -14.07
N LEU A 168 0.49 -5.39 -13.29
CA LEU A 168 1.08 -5.83 -12.02
C LEU A 168 -0.03 -6.13 -11.00
N LEU A 169 -0.98 -5.20 -10.85
CA LEU A 169 -2.11 -5.36 -9.93
C LEU A 169 -3.01 -6.53 -10.31
N GLU A 170 -3.23 -6.75 -11.61
CA GLU A 170 -3.99 -7.91 -12.11
C GLU A 170 -3.31 -9.24 -11.77
N LYS A 171 -1.98 -9.33 -11.96
CA LYS A 171 -1.20 -10.54 -11.63
C LYS A 171 -1.22 -10.83 -10.13
N LEU A 172 -1.01 -9.80 -9.31
CA LEU A 172 -1.12 -9.89 -7.85
C LEU A 172 -2.53 -10.34 -7.42
N GLY A 173 -3.56 -9.80 -8.06
CA GLY A 173 -4.96 -10.21 -7.85
C GLY A 173 -5.19 -11.69 -8.10
N ARG A 174 -4.72 -12.21 -9.23
CA ARG A 174 -4.81 -13.63 -9.56
C ARG A 174 -4.06 -14.51 -8.56
N GLN A 175 -2.86 -14.10 -8.16
CA GLN A 175 -2.04 -14.87 -7.21
C GLN A 175 -2.65 -14.91 -5.81
N ALA A 176 -3.27 -13.82 -5.36
CA ALA A 176 -3.88 -13.71 -4.04
C ALA A 176 -5.34 -14.24 -3.97
N GLY A 177 -5.76 -15.10 -4.91
CA GLY A 177 -7.09 -15.73 -4.87
C GLY A 177 -8.18 -15.02 -5.69
N GLY A 178 -7.81 -14.17 -6.65
CA GLY A 178 -8.73 -13.61 -7.66
C GLY A 178 -9.38 -12.26 -7.32
N GLY A 179 -8.94 -11.59 -6.25
CA GLY A 179 -9.46 -10.27 -5.85
C GLY A 179 -8.82 -9.10 -6.59
N ALA A 180 -9.52 -7.96 -6.63
CA ALA A 180 -8.92 -6.70 -7.09
C ALA A 180 -7.81 -6.25 -6.13
N TRP A 181 -6.78 -5.60 -6.68
CA TRP A 181 -5.71 -4.96 -5.92
C TRP A 181 -5.76 -3.46 -6.13
N ARG A 182 -5.36 -2.74 -5.09
CA ARG A 182 -5.26 -1.28 -5.07
C ARG A 182 -3.88 -0.85 -4.59
N PHE A 183 -3.66 0.46 -4.64
CA PHE A 183 -2.47 1.06 -4.06
C PHE A 183 -2.76 2.40 -3.42
N PHE A 184 -1.90 2.79 -2.48
CA PHE A 184 -1.90 4.10 -1.86
C PHE A 184 -0.48 4.47 -1.41
N TYR A 185 -0.27 5.75 -1.10
CA TYR A 185 1.00 6.24 -0.58
C TYR A 185 0.91 6.41 0.93
N TRP A 186 1.97 6.07 1.64
CA TRP A 186 2.07 6.26 3.07
C TRP A 186 3.36 6.98 3.44
N MET A 187 3.21 8.06 4.22
CA MET A 187 4.30 8.86 4.77
C MET A 187 4.19 8.83 6.30
N PRO A 188 4.84 7.89 7.01
CA PRO A 188 4.69 7.74 8.45
C PRO A 188 4.87 9.03 9.27
#